data_AF-A0A443NYR8-F1
#
_entry.id   AF-A0A443NYR8-F1
#
_cell.length_a   1.000
_cell.length_b   1.000
_cell.length_c   1.000
_cell.angle_alpha   90.00
_cell.angle_beta   90.00
_cell.angle_gamma   90.00
#
_symmetry.space_group_name_H-M   'P 1'
#
loop_
_entity.id
_entity.type
_entity.pdbx_description
1 polymer ?
#
loop_
_entity_poly.entity_id
_entity_poly.type
_entity_poly.pdbx_seq_one_letter_code
_entity_poly.pdbx_strand_id
1 'polypeptide(L)'
;MVQLLSLKRICSFQPIIEEEIAATIKLISRSCPTSSVIDLRLVLQLLFGGIMSRVALGKKYGGLREFLEALKEMGELLGHVRWIGIHNNDNRVGNGRTNEAS
;
A
#
# COMPACT_ATOMS: atom_id res chain seq x y z
N MET A 1 7.91 -20.58 -20.72
CA MET A 1 7.17 -19.31 -20.65
C MET A 1 6.45 -19.23 -19.31
N VAL A 2 6.85 -18.32 -18.43
CA VAL A 2 6.25 -18.20 -17.10
C VAL A 2 4.93 -17.45 -17.22
N GLN A 3 3.80 -18.14 -17.05
CA GLN A 3 2.50 -17.47 -16.97
C GLN A 3 2.25 -16.99 -15.54
N LEU A 4 2.75 -15.79 -15.22
CA LEU A 4 2.64 -15.16 -13.89
C LEU A 4 1.20 -14.77 -13.54
N LEU A 5 0.40 -14.36 -14.50
CA LEU A 5 -0.99 -13.92 -14.30
C LEU A 5 -2.00 -14.87 -14.98
N SER A 6 -1.65 -16.15 -15.16
CA SER A 6 -2.67 -17.09 -15.64
C SER A 6 -3.79 -17.18 -14.61
N LEU A 7 -5.01 -17.40 -15.08
CA LEU A 7 -6.17 -17.70 -14.23
C LEU A 7 -5.84 -18.79 -13.21
N LYS A 8 -5.10 -19.84 -13.60
CA LYS A 8 -4.61 -20.88 -12.67
C LYS A 8 -3.77 -20.31 -11.53
N ARG A 9 -2.84 -19.39 -11.81
CA ARG A 9 -2.00 -18.80 -10.75
C ARG A 9 -2.77 -17.77 -9.93
N ILE A 10 -3.63 -16.98 -10.55
CA ILE A 10 -4.52 -16.06 -9.84
C ILE A 10 -5.40 -16.83 -8.84
N CYS A 11 -6.01 -17.94 -9.27
CA CYS A 11 -6.78 -18.81 -8.39
C CYS A 11 -5.91 -19.48 -7.30
N SER A 12 -4.62 -19.74 -7.56
CA SER A 12 -3.74 -20.28 -6.52
C SER A 12 -3.48 -19.30 -5.37
N PHE A 13 -3.69 -18.00 -5.58
CA PHE A 13 -3.62 -16.98 -4.52
C PHE A 13 -4.95 -16.77 -3.80
N GLN A 14 -6.01 -17.48 -4.18
CA GLN A 14 -7.33 -17.34 -3.55
C GLN A 14 -7.28 -17.52 -2.02
N PRO A 15 -6.56 -18.50 -1.44
CA PRO A 15 -6.45 -18.60 0.02
C PRO A 15 -5.84 -17.35 0.67
N ILE A 16 -4.87 -16.72 0.01
CA ILE A 16 -4.25 -15.46 0.47
C ILE A 16 -5.30 -14.34 0.47
N ILE A 17 -6.06 -14.22 -0.60
CA ILE A 17 -7.08 -13.17 -0.75
C ILE A 17 -8.18 -13.35 0.31
N GLU A 18 -8.66 -14.58 0.51
CA GLU A 18 -9.68 -14.89 1.52
C GLU A 18 -9.20 -14.57 2.93
N GLU A 19 -7.95 -14.92 3.27
CA GLU A 19 -7.36 -14.59 4.57
C GLU A 19 -7.24 -13.08 4.80
N GLU A 20 -6.75 -12.32 3.82
CA GLU A 20 -6.60 -10.86 3.95
C GLU A 20 -7.96 -10.14 3.99
N ILE A 21 -8.95 -10.60 3.23
CA ILE A 21 -10.32 -10.08 3.30
C ILE A 21 -10.93 -10.38 4.68
N ALA A 22 -10.79 -11.60 5.19
CA ALA A 22 -11.31 -11.97 6.50
C ALA A 22 -10.66 -11.14 7.62
N ALA A 23 -9.35 -10.87 7.54
CA ALA A 23 -8.66 -10.00 8.48
C ALA A 23 -9.18 -8.54 8.40
N THR A 24 -9.44 -8.05 7.19
CA THR A 24 -9.98 -6.70 6.95
C THR A 24 -11.41 -6.56 7.47
N ILE A 25 -12.26 -7.57 7.27
CA ILE A 25 -13.61 -7.60 7.84
C ILE A 25 -13.54 -7.57 9.36
N LYS A 26 -12.66 -8.37 9.99
CA LYS A 26 -12.48 -8.35 11.45
C LYS A 26 -12.05 -6.96 11.96
N LEU A 27 -11.17 -6.26 11.24
CA LEU A 27 -10.76 -4.89 11.57
C LEU A 27 -11.95 -3.92 11.54
N ILE A 28 -12.76 -3.99 10.47
CA ILE A 28 -13.96 -3.16 10.33
C ILE A 28 -14.97 -3.49 11.45
N SER A 29 -15.25 -4.77 11.69
CA SER A 29 -16.18 -5.20 12.74
C SER A 29 -15.76 -4.75 14.13
N ARG A 30 -14.46 -4.67 14.43
CA ARG A 30 -13.95 -4.13 15.71
C ARG A 30 -14.18 -2.62 15.85
N SER A 31 -14.37 -1.91 14.75
CA SER A 31 -14.61 -0.46 14.73
C SER A 31 -16.10 -0.11 14.76
N CYS A 32 -16.98 -1.09 14.57
CA CYS A 32 -18.44 -0.91 14.65
C CYS A 32 -18.98 -0.55 16.04
N PRO A 33 -18.52 -1.15 17.17
CA PRO A 33 -19.06 -0.86 18.50
C PRO A 33 -18.90 0.61 18.91
N THR A 34 -17.89 1.28 18.38
CA THR A 34 -17.62 2.70 18.66
C THR A 34 -18.35 3.64 17.70
N SER A 35 -19.11 3.11 16.73
CA SER A 35 -19.72 3.86 15.61
C SER A 35 -18.74 4.85 14.95
N SER A 36 -17.46 4.51 14.97
CA SER A 36 -16.40 5.40 14.50
C SER A 36 -16.38 5.48 12.97
N VAL A 37 -16.06 6.67 12.44
CA VAL A 37 -15.85 6.85 11.00
C VAL A 37 -14.59 6.08 10.60
N ILE A 38 -14.73 5.21 9.60
CA ILE A 38 -13.62 4.40 9.08
C ILE A 38 -13.10 5.06 7.79
N ASP A 39 -11.81 5.37 7.74
CA ASP A 39 -11.17 5.76 6.48
C ASP A 39 -10.97 4.51 5.61
N LEU A 40 -11.87 4.34 4.63
CA LEU A 40 -11.82 3.21 3.72
C LEU A 40 -10.54 3.19 2.87
N ARG A 41 -9.90 4.33 2.63
CA ARG A 41 -8.63 4.36 1.89
C ARG A 41 -7.54 3.64 2.66
N LEU A 42 -7.45 3.88 3.97
CA LEU A 42 -6.49 3.20 4.84
C LEU A 42 -6.77 1.69 4.89
N VAL A 43 -8.05 1.30 5.01
CA VAL A 43 -8.48 -0.10 5.00
C VAL A 43 -8.09 -0.80 3.69
N LEU A 44 -8.34 -0.16 2.54
CA LEU A 44 -7.98 -0.71 1.23
C LEU A 44 -6.46 -0.78 1.04
N GLN A 45 -5.71 0.22 1.53
CA GLN A 45 -4.24 0.18 1.52
C GLN A 45 -3.71 -1.00 2.35
N LEU A 46 -4.29 -1.29 3.50
CA LEU A 46 -3.90 -2.47 4.30
C LEU A 46 -4.24 -3.78 3.57
N LEU A 47 -5.43 -3.88 2.97
CA LEU A 47 -5.87 -5.06 2.22
C LEU A 47 -4.96 -5.33 1.01
N PHE A 48 -4.79 -4.36 0.12
CA PHE A 48 -3.97 -4.54 -1.08
C PHE A 48 -2.49 -4.69 -0.74
N GLY A 49 -2.00 -3.99 0.30
CA GLY A 49 -0.64 -4.17 0.80
C GLY A 49 -0.39 -5.59 1.29
N GLY A 50 -1.31 -6.16 2.06
CA GLY A 50 -1.23 -7.53 2.54
C GLY A 50 -1.23 -8.57 1.41
N ILE A 51 -2.17 -8.43 0.46
CA ILE A 51 -2.28 -9.33 -0.70
C ILE A 51 -1.02 -9.24 -1.55
N MET A 52 -0.63 -8.03 -1.99
CA MET A 52 0.47 -7.84 -2.93
C MET A 52 1.80 -8.27 -2.32
N SER A 53 2.04 -7.95 -1.04
CA SER A 53 3.28 -8.35 -0.37
C SER A 53 3.40 -9.88 -0.22
N ARG A 54 2.32 -10.57 0.15
CA ARG A 54 2.32 -12.04 0.22
C ARG A 54 2.43 -12.70 -1.14
N VAL A 55 1.77 -12.16 -2.16
CA VAL A 55 1.83 -12.70 -3.52
C VAL A 55 3.21 -12.50 -4.16
N ALA A 56 3.81 -11.33 -3.98
CA ALA A 56 5.08 -10.99 -4.61
C ALA A 56 6.31 -11.49 -3.83
N LEU A 57 6.27 -11.42 -2.49
CA LEU A 57 7.43 -11.67 -1.61
C LEU A 57 7.25 -12.89 -0.70
N GLY A 58 6.07 -13.51 -0.68
CA GLY A 58 5.78 -14.67 0.17
C GLY A 58 5.57 -14.35 1.65
N LYS A 59 5.56 -13.07 2.04
CA LYS A 59 5.37 -12.62 3.44
C LYS A 59 4.61 -11.30 3.51
N LYS A 60 3.94 -11.08 4.62
CA LYS A 60 3.18 -9.85 4.89
C LYS A 60 4.10 -8.73 5.35
N TYR A 61 3.84 -7.52 4.86
CA TYR A 61 4.48 -6.28 5.31
C TYR A 61 3.43 -5.28 5.82
N GLY A 62 3.87 -4.25 6.55
CA GLY A 62 3.03 -3.36 7.37
C GLY A 62 1.88 -2.62 6.64
N GLY A 63 1.83 -2.64 5.31
CA GLY A 63 0.80 -2.00 4.50
C GLY A 63 1.25 -1.81 3.06
N LEU A 64 0.39 -1.20 2.22
CA LEU A 64 0.71 -0.93 0.82
C LEU A 64 1.86 0.06 0.69
N ARG A 65 1.94 1.06 1.57
CA ARG A 65 3.01 2.08 1.53
C ARG A 65 4.37 1.46 1.80
N GLU A 66 4.49 0.66 2.85
CA GLU A 66 5.71 -0.05 3.23
C GLU A 66 6.13 -1.04 2.15
N PHE A 67 5.16 -1.72 1.53
CA PHE A 67 5.42 -2.61 0.40
C PHE A 67 5.95 -1.84 -0.82
N LEU A 68 5.34 -0.70 -1.16
CA LEU A 68 5.77 0.14 -2.27
C LEU A 68 7.14 0.79 -2.01
N GLU A 69 7.45 1.16 -0.76
CA GLU A 69 8.77 1.65 -0.35
C GLU A 69 9.84 0.56 -0.52
N ALA A 70 9.58 -0.66 -0.03
CA ALA A 70 10.48 -1.79 -0.23
C ALA A 70 10.70 -2.11 -1.72
N LEU A 71 9.63 -2.04 -2.52
CA LEU A 71 9.72 -2.21 -3.98
C LEU A 71 10.53 -1.09 -4.63
N LYS A 72 10.37 0.15 -4.18
CA LYS A 72 11.14 1.31 -4.67
C LYS A 72 12.64 1.12 -4.38
N GLU A 73 13.00 0.79 -3.14
CA GLU A 73 14.39 0.50 -2.75
C GLU A 73 14.99 -0.63 -3.59
N MET A 74 14.24 -1.71 -3.79
CA MET A 74 14.63 -2.80 -4.68
C MET A 74 14.88 -2.30 -6.12
N GLY A 75 14.00 -1.45 -6.65
CA GLY A 75 14.15 -0.88 -7.99
C GLY A 75 15.30 0.12 -8.14
N GLU A 76 15.66 0.84 -7.07
CA GLU A 76 16.84 1.71 -7.01
C GLU A 76 18.14 0.87 -7.01
N LEU A 77 18.19 -0.19 -6.20
CA LEU A 77 19.33 -1.12 -6.15
C LEU A 77 19.57 -1.85 -7.48
N LEU A 78 18.50 -2.13 -8.23
CA LEU A 78 18.58 -2.82 -9.53
C LEU A 78 18.91 -1.89 -10.72
N GLY A 79 19.15 -0.59 -10.49
CA GLY A 79 19.63 0.31 -11.54
C GLY A 79 18.53 0.83 -12.48
N HIS A 80 17.52 1.49 -11.91
CA HIS A 80 16.41 2.21 -12.56
C HIS A 80 15.26 1.36 -13.13
N VAL A 81 14.25 1.13 -12.28
CA VAL A 81 12.85 0.94 -12.70
C VAL A 81 12.16 2.30 -12.64
N ARG A 82 11.62 2.80 -13.76
CA ARG A 82 10.79 4.02 -13.77
C ARG A 82 9.48 3.73 -13.04
N TRP A 83 9.40 4.10 -11.76
CA TRP A 83 8.19 3.99 -10.96
C TRP A 83 7.15 5.02 -11.42
N ILE A 84 5.93 4.57 -11.69
CA ILE A 84 4.78 5.44 -11.99
C ILE A 84 4.56 6.34 -10.77
N GLY A 85 4.60 7.65 -11.00
CA GLY A 85 4.68 8.67 -9.96
C GLY A 85 3.58 8.54 -8.90
N ILE A 86 3.99 8.23 -7.68
CA ILE A 86 3.28 8.67 -6.48
C ILE A 86 4.02 9.93 -6.03
N HIS A 87 3.58 11.08 -6.53
CA HIS A 87 4.12 12.37 -6.13
C HIS A 87 3.67 12.62 -4.69
N ASN A 88 4.63 12.64 -3.77
CA ASN A 88 4.42 13.07 -2.40
C ASN A 88 4.30 14.60 -2.40
N ASN A 89 3.21 15.13 -1.86
CA ASN A 89 3.02 16.56 -1.63
C ASN A 89 3.74 16.92 -0.33
N ASP A 90 5.05 17.11 -0.42
CA ASP A 90 5.85 17.63 0.69
C ASP A 90 5.81 19.15 0.60
N ASN A 91 4.71 19.72 1.06
CA ASN A 91 4.52 21.17 1.10
C ASN A 91 5.37 21.72 2.25
N ARG A 92 6.65 21.95 1.96
CA ARG A 92 7.56 22.78 2.75
C ARG A 92 6.99 24.19 2.78
N VAL A 93 6.23 24.52 3.81
CA VAL A 93 5.99 25.91 4.20
C VAL A 93 7.29 26.46 4.78
N GLY A 94 8.20 26.79 3.87
CA GLY A 94 9.39 27.58 4.12
C GLY A 94 9.01 29.06 4.17
N ASN A 95 8.87 29.56 5.40
CA ASN A 95 9.27 30.89 5.84
C ASN A 95 9.82 31.83 4.74
N GLY A 96 8.97 32.72 4.23
CA GLY A 96 9.35 33.87 3.41
C GLY A 96 9.06 35.15 4.17
N ARG A 97 10.03 35.59 4.99
CA ARG A 97 10.16 37.00 5.37
C ARG A 97 10.22 37.82 4.09
N THR A 98 9.30 38.75 3.90
CA THR A 98 9.58 39.98 3.16
C THR A 98 9.01 41.14 3.97
N ASN A 99 9.96 41.95 4.42
CA ASN A 99 9.73 43.28 4.92
C ASN A 99 9.43 44.14 3.69
N GLU A 100 8.31 44.84 3.67
CA GLU A 100 8.19 46.04 2.83
C GLU A 100 7.78 47.21 3.72
N ALA A 101 8.75 48.09 3.90
CA ALA A 101 8.55 49.46 4.28
C ALA A 101 7.81 50.16 3.14
N SER A 102 6.70 50.82 3.43
CA SER A 102 6.51 52.23 3.12
C SER A 102 5.30 52.81 3.83
#